data_AF-A0A8K0Y423-F1
#
_entry.id   AF-A0A8K0Y423-F1
#
_cell.length_a   1.000
_cell.length_b   1.000
_cell.length_c   1.000
_cell.angle_alpha   90.00
_cell.angle_beta   90.00
_cell.angle_gamma   90.00
#
_symmetry.space_group_name_H-M   'P 1'
#
loop_
_entity.id
_entity.type
_entity.pdbx_description
1 polymer ?
#
loop_
_entity_poly.entity_id
_entity_poly.type
_entity_poly.pdbx_seq_one_letter_code
_entity_poly.pdbx_strand_id
1 'polypeptide(L)'
;MNFGKIFDRKKADNSSKNLEEINRIKEEIEKEDKIFENELPSKYTLLQKFGMSDLKTLCNELLGSGPVVEEYEDPKTGNKKMLPQYKEDFIHFIIDELRLSEIKEYAIKNKIAPDDLK
;
A
#
# COMPACT_ATOMS: atom_id res chain seq x y z
N MET A 1 42.36 34.68 -35.82
CA MET A 1 42.03 34.12 -34.49
C MET A 1 40.62 33.54 -34.56
N ASN A 2 40.45 32.26 -34.26
CA ASN A 2 39.24 31.49 -34.56
C ASN A 2 38.60 31.03 -33.24
N PHE A 3 37.57 31.74 -32.76
CA PHE A 3 36.81 31.43 -31.54
C PHE A 3 35.35 31.11 -31.88
N GLY A 4 35.15 30.09 -32.71
CA GLY A 4 33.86 29.42 -32.84
C GLY A 4 34.06 27.95 -32.51
N LYS A 5 33.17 27.35 -31.71
CA LYS A 5 33.04 25.91 -31.35
C LYS A 5 33.31 25.49 -29.90
N ILE A 6 32.94 26.29 -28.88
CA ILE A 6 33.01 25.80 -27.49
C ILE A 6 31.65 25.78 -26.76
N PHE A 7 30.62 26.49 -27.23
CA PHE A 7 29.39 26.65 -26.44
C PHE A 7 28.25 25.64 -26.69
N ASP A 8 28.37 24.70 -27.63
CA ASP A 8 27.26 23.80 -27.98
C ASP A 8 27.29 22.42 -27.31
N ARG A 9 28.34 22.06 -26.56
CA ARG A 9 28.53 20.67 -26.10
C ARG A 9 28.05 20.35 -24.68
N LYS A 10 27.43 21.29 -23.97
CA LYS A 10 27.06 21.11 -22.54
C LYS A 10 25.56 20.91 -22.25
N LYS A 11 24.67 20.94 -23.25
CA LYS A 11 23.22 20.73 -23.02
C LYS A 11 22.72 19.30 -23.28
N ALA A 12 23.47 18.45 -23.98
CA ALA A 12 23.01 17.10 -24.32
C ALA A 12 23.21 16.08 -23.17
N ASP A 13 24.25 16.24 -22.35
CA ASP A 13 24.66 15.23 -21.35
C ASP A 13 23.71 15.11 -20.14
N ASN A 14 23.00 16.20 -19.81
CA ASN A 14 22.07 16.22 -18.66
C ASN A 14 20.70 15.60 -18.98
N SER A 15 20.31 15.54 -20.26
CA SER A 15 19.02 14.99 -20.68
C SER A 15 19.02 13.46 -20.64
N SER A 16 20.14 12.82 -21.00
CA SER A 16 20.26 11.35 -21.02
C SER A 16 20.30 10.75 -19.62
N LYS A 17 20.98 11.39 -18.66
CA LYS A 17 21.04 10.92 -17.26
C LYS A 17 19.68 11.00 -16.55
N ASN A 18 18.92 12.07 -16.79
CA ASN A 18 17.55 12.18 -16.30
C ASN A 18 16.64 11.08 -16.90
N LEU A 19 16.81 10.74 -18.18
CA LEU A 19 16.02 9.70 -18.82
C LEU A 19 16.36 8.30 -18.29
N GLU A 20 17.64 8.01 -18.05
CA GLU A 20 18.08 6.75 -17.43
C GLU A 20 17.58 6.61 -15.98
N GLU A 21 17.59 7.70 -15.20
CA GLU A 21 17.08 7.71 -13.83
C GLU A 21 15.56 7.51 -13.79
N ILE A 22 14.82 8.19 -14.67
CA ILE A 22 13.37 7.99 -14.83
C ILE A 22 13.05 6.54 -15.22
N ASN A 23 13.83 5.93 -16.11
CA ASN A 23 13.61 4.54 -16.52
C ASN A 23 13.91 3.55 -15.38
N ARG A 24 14.94 3.80 -14.56
CA ARG A 24 15.21 2.97 -13.37
C ARG A 24 14.07 3.06 -12.36
N ILE A 25 13.57 4.26 -12.09
CA ILE A 25 12.43 4.47 -11.18
C ILE A 25 11.19 3.74 -11.71
N LYS A 26 10.93 3.80 -13.02
CA LYS A 26 9.82 3.04 -13.64
C LYS A 26 9.99 1.54 -13.47
N GLU A 27 11.18 1.00 -13.74
CA GLU A 27 11.46 -0.43 -13.57
C GLU A 27 11.34 -0.88 -12.10
N GLU A 28 11.68 -0.01 -11.15
CA GLU A 28 11.51 -0.29 -9.71
C GLU A 28 10.03 -0.31 -9.32
N ILE A 29 9.24 0.67 -9.78
CA ILE A 29 7.78 0.69 -9.56
C ILE A 29 7.13 -0.55 -10.17
N GLU A 30 7.45 -0.91 -11.41
CA GLU A 30 6.89 -2.10 -12.08
C GLU A 30 7.26 -3.40 -11.35
N LYS A 31 8.46 -3.48 -10.76
CA LYS A 31 8.86 -4.62 -9.93
C LYS A 31 8.07 -4.66 -8.62
N GLU A 32 7.89 -3.52 -7.97
CA GLU A 32 7.10 -3.44 -6.74
C GLU A 32 5.63 -3.79 -6.97
N ASP A 33 5.02 -3.29 -8.06
CA ASP A 33 3.65 -3.61 -8.46
C ASP A 33 3.50 -5.11 -8.70
N LYS A 34 4.46 -5.72 -9.41
CA LYS A 34 4.45 -7.17 -9.65
C LYS A 34 4.61 -7.98 -8.36
N ILE A 35 5.39 -7.50 -7.40
CA ILE A 35 5.51 -8.15 -6.08
C ILE A 35 4.17 -8.02 -5.34
N PHE A 36 3.56 -6.83 -5.35
CA PHE A 36 2.27 -6.59 -4.72
C PHE A 36 1.16 -7.47 -5.29
N GLU A 37 1.06 -7.58 -6.62
CA GLU A 37 0.10 -8.46 -7.31
C GLU A 37 0.29 -9.93 -6.93
N ASN A 38 1.53 -10.39 -6.79
CA ASN A 38 1.82 -11.75 -6.37
C ASN A 38 1.49 -12.00 -4.89
N GLU A 39 1.65 -10.99 -4.03
CA GLU A 39 1.35 -11.09 -2.60
C GLU A 39 -0.15 -10.98 -2.29
N LEU A 40 -0.91 -10.28 -3.13
CA LEU A 40 -2.34 -9.98 -2.96
C LEU A 40 -3.18 -11.21 -2.54
N PRO A 41 -3.13 -12.36 -3.25
CA PRO A 41 -3.88 -13.56 -2.87
C PRO A 41 -3.48 -14.10 -1.49
N SER A 42 -2.19 -14.03 -1.17
CA SER A 42 -1.64 -14.51 0.10
C SER A 42 -2.04 -13.60 1.26
N LYS A 43 -1.97 -12.27 1.07
CA LYS A 43 -2.43 -11.28 2.06
C LYS A 43 -3.90 -11.48 2.36
N TYR A 44 -4.74 -11.57 1.31
CA TYR A 44 -6.17 -11.73 1.46
C TYR A 44 -6.53 -13.03 2.18
N THR A 45 -5.91 -14.16 1.78
CA THR A 45 -6.15 -15.46 2.41
C THR A 45 -5.77 -15.49 3.88
N LEU A 46 -4.67 -14.84 4.24
CA LEU A 46 -4.21 -14.73 5.63
C LEU A 46 -5.16 -13.85 6.46
N LEU A 47 -5.49 -12.65 5.98
CA LEU A 47 -6.36 -11.70 6.66
C LEU A 47 -7.80 -12.21 6.79
N GLN A 48 -8.28 -13.07 5.88
CA GLN A 48 -9.56 -13.74 6.02
C GLN A 48 -9.64 -14.63 7.27
N LYS A 49 -8.51 -15.07 7.84
CA LYS A 49 -8.49 -15.88 9.08
C LYS A 49 -8.55 -15.03 10.34
N PHE A 50 -8.30 -13.74 10.22
CA PHE A 50 -8.34 -12.82 11.35
C PHE A 50 -9.81 -12.57 11.75
N GLY A 51 -10.05 -12.46 13.05
CA GLY A 51 -11.31 -11.95 13.56
C GLY A 51 -11.44 -10.45 13.28
N MET A 52 -12.67 -9.92 13.33
CA MET A 52 -12.90 -8.49 13.19
C MET A 52 -12.12 -7.67 14.24
N SER A 53 -12.03 -8.19 15.46
CA SER A 53 -11.25 -7.56 16.53
C SER A 53 -9.76 -7.55 16.21
N ASP A 54 -9.22 -8.63 15.65
CA ASP A 54 -7.80 -8.72 15.30
C ASP A 54 -7.42 -7.74 14.20
N LEU A 55 -8.29 -7.58 13.19
CA LEU A 55 -8.11 -6.61 12.11
C LEU A 55 -8.14 -5.17 12.64
N LYS A 56 -9.09 -4.85 13.54
CA LYS A 56 -9.16 -3.53 14.19
C LYS A 56 -7.91 -3.24 15.01
N THR A 57 -7.46 -4.21 15.79
CA THR A 57 -6.24 -4.06 16.61
C THR A 57 -5.01 -3.91 15.73
N LEU A 58 -4.89 -4.71 14.66
CA LEU A 58 -3.79 -4.60 13.70
C LEU A 58 -3.75 -3.20 13.07
N CYS A 59 -4.88 -2.69 12.59
CA CYS A 59 -5.00 -1.33 12.07
C CYS A 59 -4.53 -0.29 13.11
N ASN A 60 -4.98 -0.42 14.36
CA ASN A 60 -4.62 0.53 15.40
C ASN A 60 -3.14 0.44 15.83
N GLU A 61 -2.57 -0.76 15.90
CA GLU A 61 -1.19 -0.98 16.36
C GLU A 61 -0.14 -0.66 15.29
N LEU A 62 -0.40 -1.03 14.02
CA LEU A 62 0.57 -0.87 12.93
C LEU A 62 0.33 0.38 12.10
N LEU A 63 -0.93 0.75 11.86
CA LEU A 63 -1.31 1.86 10.96
C LEU A 63 -1.78 3.11 11.74
N GLY A 64 -2.01 2.99 13.05
CA GLY A 64 -2.52 4.08 13.91
C GLY A 64 -3.95 4.53 13.58
N SER A 65 -4.57 3.95 12.56
CA SER A 65 -5.89 4.31 12.05
C SER A 65 -6.52 3.12 11.31
N GLY A 66 -7.85 3.13 11.17
CA GLY A 66 -8.60 2.11 10.44
C GLY A 66 -9.10 2.63 9.07
N PRO A 67 -9.88 1.81 8.33
CA PRO A 67 -10.50 2.25 7.09
C PRO A 67 -11.34 3.51 7.29
N VAL A 68 -11.46 4.29 6.21
CA VAL A 68 -12.28 5.51 6.20
C VAL A 68 -13.71 5.18 6.58
N VAL A 69 -14.28 5.96 7.51
CA VAL A 69 -15.69 5.84 7.88
C VAL A 69 -16.48 6.80 7.01
N GLU A 70 -17.27 6.25 6.10
CA GLU A 70 -18.18 7.06 5.30
C GLU A 70 -19.41 7.47 6.13
N GLU A 71 -19.89 8.70 5.93
CA GLU A 71 -21.07 9.22 6.60
C GLU A 71 -22.12 9.59 5.55
N TYR A 72 -23.39 9.33 5.87
CA TYR A 72 -24.53 9.78 5.07
C TYR A 72 -25.48 10.61 5.93
N GLU A 73 -26.10 11.61 5.32
CA GLU A 73 -27.15 12.39 5.97
C GLU A 73 -28.50 11.68 5.78
N ASP A 74 -29.19 11.40 6.88
CA ASP A 74 -30.51 10.78 6.83
C ASP A 74 -31.53 11.83 6.33
N PRO A 75 -32.12 11.66 5.14
CA PRO A 75 -32.97 12.68 4.52
C PRO A 75 -34.26 12.96 5.30
N LYS A 76 -34.64 12.09 6.25
CA LYS A 76 -35.83 12.29 7.10
C LYS A 76 -35.53 13.06 8.36
N THR A 77 -34.30 12.99 8.87
CA THR A 77 -33.94 13.56 10.18
C THR A 77 -32.87 14.65 10.10
N GLY A 78 -32.20 14.80 8.95
CA GLY A 78 -31.06 15.72 8.76
C GLY A 78 -29.82 15.33 9.57
N ASN A 79 -29.83 14.18 10.25
CA ASN A 79 -28.72 13.73 11.08
C ASN A 79 -27.72 12.94 10.24
N LYS A 80 -26.43 13.18 10.51
CA LYS A 80 -25.34 12.36 9.97
C LYS A 80 -25.33 11.00 10.66
N LYS A 81 -25.28 9.93 9.87
CA LYS A 81 -25.10 8.56 10.32
C LYS A 81 -23.88 7.97 9.64
N MET A 82 -23.09 7.23 10.41
CA MET A 82 -21.95 6.49 9.89
C MET A 82 -22.44 5.24 9.17
N LEU A 83 -21.85 4.96 8.00
CA LEU A 83 -22.02 3.68 7.33
C LEU A 83 -21.34 2.59 8.17
N PRO A 84 -21.98 1.40 8.28
CA PRO A 84 -21.37 0.27 8.96
C PRO A 84 -20.10 -0.17 8.20
N GLN A 85 -19.02 -0.37 8.95
CA GLN A 85 -17.80 -0.97 8.42
C GLN A 85 -17.81 -2.48 8.60
N TYR A 86 -17.46 -3.19 7.54
CA TYR A 86 -17.41 -4.64 7.44
C TYR A 86 -15.97 -5.12 7.49
N LYS A 87 -15.82 -6.43 7.66
CA LYS A 87 -14.50 -7.08 7.74
C LYS A 87 -13.67 -6.79 6.50
N GLU A 88 -14.31 -6.82 5.35
CA GLU A 88 -13.74 -6.58 4.03
C GLU A 88 -13.09 -5.19 3.95
N ASP A 89 -13.70 -4.15 4.54
CA ASP A 89 -13.15 -2.79 4.54
C ASP A 89 -11.79 -2.75 5.26
N PHE A 90 -11.66 -3.46 6.38
CA PHE A 90 -10.40 -3.58 7.10
C PHE A 90 -9.38 -4.42 6.31
N ILE A 91 -9.82 -5.52 5.68
CA ILE A 91 -8.93 -6.36 4.88
C ILE A 91 -8.34 -5.56 3.71
N HIS A 92 -9.17 -4.83 2.96
CA HIS A 92 -8.72 -3.99 1.86
C HIS A 92 -7.74 -2.92 2.32
N PHE A 93 -8.10 -2.20 3.38
CA PHE A 93 -7.22 -1.19 3.98
C PHE A 93 -5.86 -1.77 4.39
N ILE A 94 -5.82 -2.94 5.02
CA ILE A 94 -4.56 -3.57 5.42
C ILE A 94 -3.74 -4.07 4.22
N ILE A 95 -4.39 -4.57 3.17
CA ILE A 95 -3.70 -5.05 1.96
C ILE A 95 -2.94 -3.94 1.27
N ASP A 96 -3.55 -2.76 1.19
CA ASP A 96 -2.99 -1.59 0.53
C ASP A 96 -1.83 -1.00 1.34
N GLU A 97 -1.92 -1.03 2.67
CA GLU A 97 -0.96 -0.37 3.56
C GLU A 97 0.19 -1.27 4.05
N LEU A 98 -0.02 -2.58 4.24
CA LEU A 98 0.98 -3.48 4.84
C LEU A 98 1.53 -4.52 3.85
N ARG A 99 2.82 -4.82 3.96
CA ARG A 99 3.46 -5.93 3.24
C ARG A 99 3.06 -7.28 3.86
N LEU A 100 3.14 -8.35 3.06
CA LEU A 100 2.78 -9.69 3.53
C LEU A 100 3.63 -10.12 4.75
N SER A 101 4.91 -9.75 4.78
CA SER A 101 5.81 -10.04 5.90
C SER A 101 5.30 -9.46 7.23
N GLU A 102 4.83 -8.22 7.22
CA GLU A 102 4.33 -7.53 8.42
C GLU A 102 3.06 -8.18 8.95
N ILE A 103 2.16 -8.56 8.05
CA ILE A 103 0.93 -9.29 8.39
C ILE A 103 1.27 -10.65 9.01
N LYS A 104 2.25 -11.37 8.43
CA LYS A 104 2.71 -12.66 8.96
C LYS A 104 3.35 -12.53 10.34
N GLU A 105 4.23 -11.56 10.53
CA GLU A 105 4.87 -11.31 11.82
C GLU A 105 3.84 -10.99 12.90
N TYR A 106 2.86 -10.14 12.60
CA TYR A 106 1.76 -9.86 13.50
C TYR A 106 0.94 -11.11 13.83
N ALA A 107 0.64 -11.93 12.81
CA ALA A 107 -0.10 -13.18 12.99
C ALA A 107 0.63 -14.16 13.93
N ILE A 108 1.96 -14.33 13.76
CA ILE A 108 2.79 -15.18 14.64
C ILE A 108 2.79 -14.64 16.07
N LYS A 109 3.04 -13.33 16.24
CA LYS A 109 3.14 -12.68 17.56
C LYS A 109 1.84 -12.83 18.35
N ASN A 110 0.70 -12.68 17.69
CA ASN A 110 -0.62 -12.73 18.30
C ASN A 110 -1.26 -14.14 18.25
N LYS A 111 -0.54 -15.15 17.77
CA LYS A 111 -1.00 -16.55 17.62
C LYS A 111 -2.27 -16.68 16.80
N ILE A 112 -2.39 -15.86 15.75
CA ILE A 112 -3.48 -15.89 14.78
C ILE A 112 -3.06 -16.82 13.64
N ALA A 113 -3.83 -17.89 13.41
CA ALA A 113 -3.60 -18.87 12.35
C ALA A 113 -2.12 -19.36 12.19
N PRO A 114 -1.50 -19.91 13.24
CA PRO A 114 -0.07 -20.28 13.23
C PRO A 114 0.27 -21.44 12.27
N ASP A 115 -0.68 -22.28 11.90
CA ASP A 115 -0.44 -23.46 11.04
C ASP A 115 -0.21 -23.13 9.56
N ASP A 116 -0.65 -21.95 9.09
CA ASP A 116 -0.50 -21.50 7.70
C ASP A 116 0.74 -20.63 7.45
N LEU A 117 1.57 -20.46 8.49
CA LEU A 117 2.77 -19.63 8.49
C LEU A 117 4.07 -20.46 8.48
N LYS A 118 3.94 -21.80 8.35
CA LYS A 118 5.04 -22.76 8.23
C LYS A 118 5.52 -22.97 6.81
#